data_AF-A0A5D4I7R7-F1
#
_entry.id   AF-A0A5D4I7R7-F1
#
_cell.length_a   1.000
_cell.length_b   1.000
_cell.length_c   1.000
_cell.angle_alpha   90.00
_cell.angle_beta   90.00
_cell.angle_gamma   90.00
#
_symmetry.space_group_name_H-M   'P 1'
#
loop_
_entity.id
_entity.type
_entity.pdbx_description
1 polymer ?
#
loop_
_entity_poly.entity_id
_entity_poly.type
_entity_poly.pdbx_seq_one_letter_code
_entity_poly.pdbx_strand_id
1 'polypeptide(L)'
;GEWIALDPKPLAGDPGFELFPALDNLFDADEVVWRFDALTEALGLERDRERARAWTLGRVLQNGLWGAEEGEVRLAPDHAEIARRLLGR
;
A
#
# COMPACT_ATOMS: atom_id res chain seq x y z
N GLY A 1 -15.14 23.49 -3.89
CA GLY A 1 -13.94 23.91 -4.64
C GLY A 1 -13.48 22.75 -5.49
N GLU A 2 -12.64 23.01 -6.48
CA GLU A 2 -12.00 21.96 -7.29
C GLU A 2 -10.95 21.22 -6.44
N TRP A 3 -10.90 19.89 -6.55
CA TRP A 3 -9.88 19.07 -5.88
C TRP A 3 -8.62 19.04 -6.74
N ILE A 4 -7.49 19.42 -6.16
CA ILE A 4 -6.18 19.46 -6.84
C ILE A 4 -5.28 18.39 -6.24
N ALA A 5 -4.70 17.54 -7.09
CA ALA A 5 -3.66 16.62 -6.68
C ALA A 5 -2.38 17.40 -6.35
N LEU A 6 -1.88 17.24 -5.13
CA LEU A 6 -0.61 17.82 -4.71
C LEU A 6 0.48 16.75 -4.83
N ASP A 7 1.60 17.14 -5.44
CA ASP A 7 2.76 16.27 -5.64
C ASP A 7 2.41 14.94 -6.36
N PRO A 8 1.81 15.00 -7.57
CA PRO A 8 1.61 13.80 -8.35
C PRO A 8 2.98 13.24 -8.73
N LYS A 9 3.27 12.02 -8.25
CA LYS A 9 4.43 11.23 -8.69
C LYS A 9 3.92 10.15 -9.63
N PRO A 10 3.65 10.47 -10.92
CA PRO A 10 3.20 9.47 -11.85
C PRO A 10 4.31 8.45 -12.03
N LEU A 11 4.11 7.27 -11.46
CA LEU A 11 4.92 6.10 -11.77
C LEU A 11 4.32 5.45 -13.03
N ALA A 12 5.09 5.44 -14.11
CA ALA A 12 4.87 4.44 -15.14
C ALA A 12 5.17 3.08 -14.50
N GLY A 13 4.12 2.33 -14.15
CA GLY A 13 4.26 1.14 -13.33
C GLY A 13 2.95 0.41 -13.09
N ASP A 14 3.03 -0.60 -12.23
CA ASP A 14 1.87 -1.40 -11.86
C ASP A 14 0.91 -0.61 -10.96
N PRO A 15 -0.39 -0.52 -11.27
CA PRO A 15 -1.36 0.18 -10.42
C PRO A 15 -1.43 -0.37 -8.99
N GLY A 16 -1.07 -1.65 -8.78
CA GLY A 16 -1.01 -2.26 -7.45
C GLY A 16 0.01 -1.60 -6.52
N PHE A 17 1.00 -0.87 -7.06
CA PHE A 17 2.02 -0.18 -6.28
C PHE A 17 1.46 1.03 -5.51
N GLU A 18 0.40 1.66 -6.04
CA GLU A 18 -0.24 2.85 -5.47
C GLU A 18 -1.30 2.52 -4.40
N LEU A 19 -1.53 1.23 -4.12
CA LEU A 19 -2.49 0.80 -3.11
C LEU A 19 -2.01 1.07 -1.69
N PHE A 20 -0.72 0.87 -1.42
CA PHE A 20 -0.16 0.98 -0.08
C PHE A 20 -0.37 2.37 0.56
N PRO A 21 -0.07 3.51 -0.12
CA PRO A 21 -0.31 4.83 0.46
C PRO A 21 -1.79 5.07 0.83
N ALA A 22 -2.73 4.48 0.08
CA ALA A 22 -4.15 4.57 0.38
C ALA A 22 -4.58 3.68 1.56
N LEU A 23 -3.75 2.73 2.01
CA LEU A 23 -3.96 1.95 3.23
C LEU A 23 -3.28 2.58 4.45
N ASP A 24 -2.10 3.18 4.25
CA ASP A 24 -1.30 3.83 5.29
C ASP A 24 -1.89 5.19 5.71
N ASN A 25 -2.47 5.94 4.76
CA ASN A 25 -3.16 7.19 5.09
C ASN A 25 -4.38 6.93 5.97
N LEU A 26 -4.43 7.57 7.13
CA LEU A 26 -5.47 7.36 8.15
C LEU A 26 -5.58 5.86 8.49
N PHE A 27 -4.43 5.26 8.79
CA PHE A 27 -4.32 3.84 9.08
C PHE A 27 -5.26 3.40 10.22
N ASP A 28 -5.98 2.31 9.96
CA ASP A 28 -6.71 1.50 10.94
C ASP A 28 -6.54 0.03 10.55
N ALA A 29 -6.06 -0.78 11.49
CA ALA A 29 -5.75 -2.20 11.27
C ALA A 29 -6.98 -3.01 10.83
N ASP A 30 -8.17 -2.66 11.32
CA ASP A 30 -9.40 -3.38 10.99
C ASP A 30 -9.95 -2.98 9.62
N GLU A 31 -9.41 -1.90 9.03
CA GLU A 31 -9.81 -1.44 7.72
C GLU A 31 -8.95 -1.95 6.57
N VAL A 32 -7.72 -2.40 6.84
CA VAL A 32 -6.74 -2.80 5.81
C VAL A 32 -7.34 -3.75 4.76
N VAL A 33 -8.05 -4.76 5.24
CA VAL A 33 -8.59 -5.88 4.46
C VAL A 33 -9.71 -5.41 3.53
N TRP A 34 -10.68 -4.66 4.05
CA TRP A 34 -11.81 -4.21 3.23
C TRP A 34 -11.42 -3.02 2.33
N ARG A 35 -10.54 -2.12 2.79
CA ARG A 35 -10.02 -1.02 1.96
C ARG A 35 -9.22 -1.55 0.79
N PHE A 36 -8.38 -2.57 1.00
CA PHE A 36 -7.68 -3.24 -0.09
C PHE A 36 -8.65 -3.81 -1.12
N ASP A 37 -9.70 -4.53 -0.68
CA ASP A 37 -10.72 -5.05 -1.59
C ASP A 37 -11.41 -3.94 -2.38
N ALA A 38 -11.86 -2.88 -1.70
CA ALA A 38 -12.53 -1.74 -2.33
C ALA A 38 -11.62 -1.02 -3.34
N LEU A 39 -10.34 -0.84 -3.03
CA LEU A 39 -9.38 -0.23 -3.95
C LEU A 39 -9.12 -1.13 -5.16
N THR A 40 -8.97 -2.45 -4.97
CA THR A 40 -8.80 -3.36 -6.10
C THR A 40 -10.01 -3.39 -7.02
N GLU A 41 -11.23 -3.28 -6.49
CA GLU A 41 -12.46 -3.15 -7.28
C GLU A 41 -12.50 -1.80 -8.03
N ALA A 42 -12.24 -0.69 -7.33
CA ALA A 42 -12.29 0.64 -7.93
C ALA A 42 -11.27 0.84 -9.07
N LEU A 43 -10.14 0.11 -9.03
CA LEU A 43 -9.08 0.17 -10.02
C LEU A 43 -9.15 -0.95 -11.08
N GLY A 44 -10.16 -1.83 -11.03
CA GLY A 44 -10.30 -2.93 -11.99
C GLY A 44 -9.23 -4.02 -11.85
N LEU A 45 -8.70 -4.22 -10.64
CA LEU A 45 -7.63 -5.16 -10.31
C LEU A 45 -8.15 -6.46 -9.67
N GLU A 46 -9.46 -6.67 -9.61
CA GLU A 46 -10.08 -7.82 -8.94
C GLU A 46 -9.65 -9.17 -9.53
N ARG A 47 -9.33 -9.21 -10.83
CA ARG A 47 -8.80 -10.40 -11.52
C ARG A 47 -7.31 -10.65 -11.25
N ASP A 48 -6.59 -9.60 -10.83
CA ASP A 48 -5.15 -9.59 -10.58
C ASP A 48 -4.84 -9.34 -9.09
N ARG A 49 -5.76 -9.71 -8.19
CA ARG A 49 -5.68 -9.36 -6.76
C ARG A 49 -4.40 -9.86 -6.08
N GLU A 50 -3.90 -11.02 -6.49
CA GLU A 50 -2.61 -11.57 -6.02
C GLU A 50 -1.42 -10.68 -6.43
N ARG A 51 -1.43 -10.16 -7.66
CA ARG A 51 -0.42 -9.23 -8.16
C ARG A 51 -0.54 -7.87 -7.48
N ALA A 52 -1.76 -7.37 -7.28
CA ALA A 52 -2.01 -6.15 -6.51
C ALA A 52 -1.48 -6.27 -5.06
N ARG A 53 -1.70 -7.42 -4.42
CA ARG A 53 -1.15 -7.73 -3.10
C ARG A 53 0.37 -7.75 -3.11
N ALA A 54 0.98 -8.41 -4.09
CA ALA A 54 2.43 -8.48 -4.23
C ALA A 54 3.06 -7.08 -4.38
N TRP A 55 2.46 -6.19 -5.17
CA TRP A 55 2.95 -4.82 -5.31
C TRP A 55 2.72 -3.95 -4.07
N THR A 56 1.61 -4.16 -3.35
CA THR A 56 1.38 -3.50 -2.06
C THR A 56 2.46 -3.89 -1.04
N LEU A 57 2.80 -5.18 -0.97
CA LEU A 57 3.91 -5.68 -0.13
C LEU A 57 5.28 -5.21 -0.64
N GLY A 58 5.45 -5.05 -1.96
CA GLY A 58 6.64 -4.44 -2.55
C GLY A 58 6.86 -3.01 -2.06
N ARG A 59 5.78 -2.23 -1.90
CA ARG A 59 5.86 -0.88 -1.32
C ARG A 59 6.23 -0.90 0.16
N VAL A 60 5.72 -1.86 0.94
CA VAL A 60 6.17 -2.08 2.33
C VAL A 60 7.67 -2.35 2.39
N LEU A 61 8.18 -3.24 1.52
CA LEU A 61 9.61 -3.54 1.44
C LEU A 61 10.42 -2.29 1.09
N GLN A 62 10.00 -1.52 0.09
CA GLN A 62 10.68 -0.29 -0.31
C GLN A 62 10.74 0.72 0.84
N ASN A 63 9.64 0.95 1.55
CA ASN A 63 9.63 1.84 2.71
C ASN A 63 10.57 1.33 3.81
N GLY A 64 10.63 0.02 4.01
CA GLY A 64 11.59 -0.61 4.91
C GLY A 64 13.05 -0.39 4.50
N LEU A 65 13.36 -0.45 3.20
CA LEU A 65 14.69 -0.16 2.67
C LEU A 65 15.09 1.29 2.90
N TRP A 66 14.19 2.25 2.67
CA TRP A 66 14.42 3.66 2.99
C TRP A 66 14.65 3.87 4.47
N GLY A 67 13.83 3.27 5.34
CA GLY A 67 14.06 3.31 6.78
C GLY A 67 15.43 2.74 7.16
N ALA A 68 15.84 1.63 6.56
CA ALA A 68 17.15 1.03 6.81
C ALA A 68 18.31 1.93 6.35
N GLU A 69 18.17 2.64 5.23
CA GLU A 69 19.12 3.66 4.77
C GLU A 69 19.22 4.83 5.77
N GLU A 70 18.15 5.12 6.51
CA GLU A 70 18.08 6.11 7.58
C GLU A 70 18.49 5.56 8.98
N GLY A 71 18.81 4.27 9.08
CA GLY A 71 19.28 3.62 10.31
C GLY A 71 18.20 2.87 11.11
N GLU A 72 16.97 2.78 10.62
CA GLU A 72 15.92 2.01 11.24
C GLU A 72 16.18 0.50 11.14
N VAL A 73 15.93 -0.22 12.23
CA VAL A 73 16.14 -1.67 12.31
C VAL A 73 14.83 -2.47 12.29
N ARG A 74 13.70 -1.77 12.14
CA ARG A 74 12.34 -2.34 12.08
C ARG A 74 11.51 -1.59 11.07
N LEU A 75 10.53 -2.27 10.48
CA LEU A 75 9.46 -1.62 9.74
C LEU A 75 8.63 -0.73 10.68
N ALA A 76 8.05 0.34 10.14
CA ALA A 76 7.04 1.10 10.84
C ALA A 76 5.90 0.15 11.30
N PRO A 77 5.38 0.29 12.54
CA PRO A 77 4.37 -0.63 13.08
C PRO A 77 3.14 -0.80 12.18
N ASP A 78 2.67 0.29 11.59
CA ASP A 78 1.50 0.32 10.72
C ASP A 78 1.78 -0.41 9.40
N HIS A 79 2.97 -0.23 8.82
CA HIS A 79 3.40 -0.93 7.60
C HIS A 79 3.53 -2.43 7.83
N ALA A 80 4.04 -2.82 9.00
CA ALA A 80 4.12 -4.23 9.42
C ALA A 80 2.73 -4.84 9.67
N GLU A 81 1.78 -4.08 10.20
CA GLU A 81 0.40 -4.53 10.37
C GLU A 81 -0.32 -4.69 9.03
N ILE A 82 -0.16 -3.74 8.10
CA ILE A 82 -0.67 -3.86 6.72
C ILE A 82 -0.14 -5.15 6.07
N ALA A 83 1.17 -5.40 6.16
CA ALA A 83 1.77 -6.61 5.61
C ALA A 83 1.21 -7.87 6.26
N ARG A 84 1.07 -7.91 7.59
CA ARG A 84 0.51 -9.07 8.32
C ARG A 84 -0.92 -9.38 7.89
N ARG A 85 -1.77 -8.36 7.80
CA ARG A 85 -3.18 -8.51 7.39
C ARG A 85 -3.32 -9.00 5.95
N LEU A 86 -2.45 -8.54 5.04
CA LEU A 86 -2.44 -8.99 3.65
C LEU A 86 -1.84 -10.40 3.48
N LEU A 87 -0.83 -10.77 4.26
CA LEU A 87 -0.23 -12.12 4.22
C LEU A 87 -1.11 -13.20 4.89
N GLY A 88 -1.98 -12.81 5.81
CA GLY A 88 -2.93 -13.72 6.46
C GLY A 88 -4.16 -14.07 5.62
N ARG A 89 -4.23 -13.59 4.37
CA ARG A 89 -5.32 -13.86 3.42
C ARG A 89 -4.95 -14.95 2.43
#